data_AF-T0ZYQ3-F1
#
_entry.id   AF-T0ZYQ3-F1
#
_cell.length_a   1.000
_cell.length_b   1.000
_cell.length_c   1.000
_cell.angle_alpha   90.00
_cell.angle_beta   90.00
_cell.angle_gamma   90.00
#
_symmetry.space_group_name_H-M   'P 1'
#
loop_
_entity.id
_entity.type
_entity.pdbx_description
1 polymer ?
#
loop_
_entity_poly.entity_id
_entity_poly.type
_entity_poly.pdbx_seq_one_letter_code
_entity_poly.pdbx_strand_id
1 'polypeptide(L)'
;MQDPVLINGTGADNIVLWFYADGMLRKRSFRNRSWIFVAGDRYDLDRLERDIEETRFGLERRTERTIFGETEGLRIYSRPSMFSYLRQAIESVGLNRKFHIYNADINPVLRYVSQQNL
;
A
#
# COMPACT_ATOMS: atom_id res chain seq x y z
N MET A 1 14.95 16.46 27.64
CA MET A 1 13.62 15.93 27.25
C MET A 1 13.91 14.78 26.30
N GLN A 2 13.48 13.56 26.60
CA GLN A 2 13.76 12.41 25.73
C GLN A 2 12.85 12.48 24.50
N ASP A 3 13.40 12.16 23.34
CA ASP A 3 12.58 12.03 22.13
C ASP A 3 11.56 10.90 22.32
N PRO A 4 10.30 11.09 21.90
CA PRO A 4 9.27 10.08 22.05
C PRO A 4 9.66 8.80 21.31
N VAL A 5 9.74 7.68 22.05
CA VAL A 5 10.11 6.38 21.48
C VAL A 5 8.84 5.65 21.03
N LEU A 6 8.77 5.26 19.76
CA LEU A 6 7.70 4.38 19.26
C LEU A 6 7.87 2.99 19.88
N ILE A 7 6.86 2.53 20.63
CA ILE A 7 6.91 1.24 21.32
C ILE A 7 6.02 0.17 20.67
N ASN A 8 4.97 0.59 19.97
CA ASN A 8 4.02 -0.33 19.34
C ASN A 8 3.18 0.39 18.27
N GLY A 9 2.69 -0.36 17.29
CA GLY A 9 1.75 0.09 16.29
C GLY A 9 0.73 -1.00 15.97
N THR A 10 -0.54 -0.61 15.80
CA THR A 10 -1.64 -1.52 15.50
C THR A 10 -2.59 -0.94 14.47
N GLY A 11 -3.43 -1.79 13.87
CA GLY A 11 -4.47 -1.38 12.92
C GLY A 11 -4.08 -1.59 11.46
N ALA A 12 -5.01 -1.22 10.56
CA ALA A 12 -4.86 -1.34 9.12
C ALA A 12 -5.25 -0.03 8.43
N ASP A 13 -6.56 0.23 8.31
CA ASP A 13 -7.11 1.45 7.71
C ASP A 13 -6.96 2.68 8.60
N ASN A 14 -6.92 2.46 9.92
CA ASN A 14 -6.53 3.45 10.89
C ASN A 14 -5.37 2.87 11.70
N ILE A 15 -4.21 3.51 11.62
CA ILE A 15 -3.02 3.12 12.38
C ILE A 15 -3.06 3.80 13.72
N VAL A 16 -2.84 3.04 14.79
CA VAL A 16 -2.69 3.54 16.15
C VAL A 16 -1.26 3.27 16.58
N LEU A 17 -0.49 4.34 16.82
CA LEU A 17 0.88 4.29 17.30
C LEU A 17 0.94 4.68 18.78
N TRP A 18 1.74 3.96 19.54
CA TRP A 18 1.98 4.20 20.96
C TRP A 18 3.42 4.66 21.16
N PHE A 19 3.58 5.80 21.84
CA PHE A 19 4.86 6.41 22.13
C PHE A 19 5.08 6.47 23.64
N TYR A 20 6.30 6.19 24.08
CA TYR A 20 6.75 6.45 25.44
C TYR A 20 7.52 7.77 25.48
N ALA A 21 7.05 8.71 26.31
CA ALA A 21 7.69 9.99 26.53
C ALA A 21 7.39 10.49 27.95
N ASP A 22 8.40 11.02 28.63
CA ASP A 22 8.30 11.62 29.97
C ASP A 22 7.62 10.69 31.01
N GLY A 23 7.93 9.40 30.98
CA GLY A 23 7.34 8.42 31.90
C GLY A 23 5.92 7.98 31.55
N MET A 24 5.34 8.49 30.46
CA MET A 24 3.95 8.24 30.09
C MET A 24 3.81 7.63 28.70
N LEU A 25 2.76 6.82 28.54
CA LEU A 25 2.33 6.29 27.24
C LEU A 25 1.35 7.25 26.58
N ARG A 26 1.63 7.62 25.33
CA ARG A 26 0.77 8.47 24.50
C ARG A 26 0.37 7.72 23.25
N LYS A 27 -0.92 7.73 22.92
CA LYS A 27 -1.46 7.15 21.68
C LYS A 27 -1.74 8.22 20.64
N ARG A 28 -1.51 7.92 19.37
CA ARG A 28 -1.90 8.74 18.22
C ARG A 28 -2.55 7.86 17.15
N SER A 29 -3.61 8.37 16.53
CA SER A 29 -4.35 7.66 15.50
C SER A 29 -4.25 8.38 14.17
N PHE A 30 -4.02 7.63 13.10
CA PHE A 30 -3.81 8.15 11.76
C PHE A 30 -4.68 7.38 10.76
N ARG A 31 -5.30 8.09 9.81
CA ARG A 31 -5.93 7.44 8.66
C ARG A 31 -4.84 6.92 7.73
N ASN A 32 -4.96 5.67 7.31
CA ASN A 32 -4.01 5.02 6.43
C ASN A 32 -4.56 4.92 5.01
N ARG A 33 -3.87 5.58 4.09
CA ARG A 33 -4.01 5.37 2.66
C ARG A 33 -2.68 4.88 2.16
N SER A 34 -2.71 3.84 1.35
CA SER A 34 -1.52 3.18 0.86
C SER A 34 -1.70 2.84 -0.62
N TRP A 35 -0.76 2.12 -1.21
CA TRP A 35 -0.85 1.75 -2.64
C TRP A 35 -0.31 0.36 -2.94
N ILE A 36 -0.79 -0.31 -3.96
CA ILE A 36 -0.07 -1.46 -4.54
C ILE A 36 0.49 -1.06 -5.90
N PHE A 37 1.51 -1.76 -6.35
CA PHE A 37 2.05 -1.55 -7.70
C PHE A 37 1.80 -2.78 -8.54
N VAL A 38 1.25 -2.57 -9.74
CA VAL A 38 0.89 -3.62 -10.68
C VAL A 38 1.65 -3.37 -11.96
N ALA A 39 2.53 -4.31 -12.31
CA ALA A 39 3.23 -4.31 -13.58
C ALA A 39 2.64 -5.38 -14.51
N GLY A 40 2.78 -5.18 -15.82
CA GLY A 40 2.28 -6.07 -16.85
C GLY A 40 2.63 -5.53 -18.23
N ASP A 41 2.15 -6.17 -19.28
CA ASP A 41 2.25 -5.58 -20.62
C ASP A 41 1.34 -4.36 -20.75
N ARG A 42 1.67 -3.46 -21.70
CA ARG A 42 0.98 -2.19 -21.86
C ARG A 42 -0.52 -2.37 -22.17
N TYR A 43 -0.87 -3.34 -23.00
CA TYR A 43 -2.26 -3.57 -23.41
C TYR A 43 -3.12 -4.04 -22.23
N ASP A 44 -2.59 -4.96 -21.44
CA ASP A 44 -3.25 -5.48 -20.26
C ASP A 44 -3.35 -4.41 -19.16
N LEU A 45 -2.32 -3.56 -18.98
CA LEU A 45 -2.39 -2.42 -18.06
C LEU A 45 -3.44 -1.38 -18.49
N ASP A 46 -3.52 -1.04 -19.77
CA ASP A 46 -4.53 -0.09 -20.29
C ASP A 46 -5.97 -0.63 -20.15
N ARG A 47 -6.13 -1.96 -20.16
CA ARG A 47 -7.41 -2.59 -19.85
C ARG A 47 -7.72 -2.53 -18.35
N LEU A 48 -6.75 -2.90 -17.52
CA LEU A 48 -6.91 -2.86 -16.06
C LEU A 48 -7.22 -1.45 -15.56
N GLU A 49 -6.57 -0.43 -16.14
CA GLU A 49 -6.83 0.97 -15.82
C GLU A 49 -8.29 1.33 -16.06
N ARG A 50 -8.86 0.97 -17.22
CA ARG A 50 -10.28 1.19 -17.54
C ARG A 50 -11.22 0.44 -16.59
N ASP A 51 -10.91 -0.83 -16.30
CA ASP A 51 -11.73 -1.65 -15.39
C ASP A 51 -11.70 -1.08 -13.95
N ILE A 52 -10.62 -0.41 -13.56
CA ILE A 52 -10.47 0.22 -12.23
C ILE A 52 -11.01 1.65 -12.19
N GLU A 53 -10.96 2.42 -13.28
CA GLU A 53 -11.51 3.79 -13.33
C GLU A 53 -13.01 3.83 -12.98
N GLU A 54 -13.74 2.74 -13.24
CA GLU A 54 -15.15 2.58 -12.85
C GLU A 54 -15.34 2.34 -11.33
N THR A 55 -14.25 2.22 -10.57
CA THR A 55 -14.24 1.95 -9.13
C THR A 55 -13.82 3.16 -8.30
N ARG A 56 -13.85 3.05 -6.96
CA ARG A 56 -13.46 4.13 -6.03
C ARG A 56 -11.95 4.16 -5.70
N PHE A 57 -11.11 3.51 -6.49
CA PHE A 57 -9.66 3.49 -6.25
C PHE A 57 -8.98 4.69 -6.90
N GLY A 58 -7.92 5.21 -6.28
CA GLY A 58 -7.05 6.19 -6.93
C GLY A 58 -6.04 5.45 -7.80
N LEU A 59 -5.73 5.97 -8.98
CA LEU A 59 -4.84 5.31 -9.92
C LEU A 59 -3.84 6.30 -10.53
N GLU A 60 -2.60 5.87 -10.69
CA GLU A 60 -1.51 6.66 -11.28
C GLU A 60 -0.58 5.72 -12.05
N ARG A 61 -0.37 6.00 -13.35
CA ARG A 61 0.65 5.31 -14.14
C ARG A 61 2.03 5.85 -13.78
N ARG A 62 2.96 4.97 -13.41
CA ARG A 62 4.27 5.37 -12.87
C ARG A 62 5.32 4.29 -13.10
N THR A 63 6.57 4.73 -13.24
CA THR A 63 7.74 3.85 -13.20
C THR A 63 8.21 3.67 -11.76
N GLU A 64 8.31 2.43 -11.31
CA GLU A 64 8.74 2.07 -9.96
C GLU A 64 9.94 1.14 -9.98
N ARG A 65 10.77 1.24 -8.94
CA ARG A 65 11.87 0.30 -8.74
C ARG A 65 11.34 -0.97 -8.08
N THR A 66 11.46 -2.08 -8.79
CA THR A 66 11.13 -3.42 -8.32
C THR A 66 12.40 -4.23 -8.07
N ILE A 67 12.25 -5.50 -7.66
CA ILE A 67 13.38 -6.43 -7.54
C ILE A 67 14.05 -6.76 -8.89
N PHE A 68 13.37 -6.47 -10.01
CA PHE A 68 13.88 -6.70 -11.36
C PHE A 68 14.42 -5.42 -12.04
N GLY A 69 14.45 -4.30 -11.32
CA GLY A 69 14.85 -3.00 -11.86
C GLY A 69 13.68 -2.02 -11.98
N GLU A 70 13.85 -1.00 -12.80
CA GLU A 70 12.77 -0.02 -13.06
C GLU A 70 11.73 -0.65 -13.98
N THR A 71 10.46 -0.51 -13.61
CA THR A 71 9.34 -1.12 -14.33
C THR A 71 8.19 -0.13 -14.40
N GLU A 72 7.63 0.05 -15.58
CA GLU A 72 6.40 0.84 -15.76
C GLU A 72 5.19 0.02 -15.31
N GLY A 73 4.25 0.66 -14.63
CA GLY A 73 3.02 0.02 -14.21
C GLY A 73 2.02 1.01 -13.62
N LEU A 74 1.08 0.46 -12.86
CA LEU A 74 0.01 1.21 -12.21
C LEU A 74 0.19 1.18 -10.70
N ARG A 75 0.24 2.37 -10.09
CA ARG A 75 0.02 2.52 -8.65
C ARG A 75 -1.47 2.65 -8.39
N ILE A 76 -1.99 1.74 -7.58
CA ILE A 76 -3.40 1.74 -7.20
C ILE A 76 -3.50 2.05 -5.72
N TYR A 77 -4.09 3.19 -5.40
CA TYR A 77 -4.21 3.73 -4.05
C TYR A 77 -5.52 3.29 -3.40
N SER A 78 -5.44 2.77 -2.18
CA SER A 78 -6.62 2.40 -1.40
C SER A 78 -6.35 2.33 0.11
N ARG A 79 -7.39 1.94 0.85
CA ARG A 79 -7.28 1.48 2.24
C ARG A 79 -6.63 0.09 2.26
N PRO A 80 -5.75 -0.22 3.22
CA PRO A 80 -5.14 -1.54 3.33
C PRO A 80 -6.14 -2.71 3.39
N SER A 81 -7.30 -2.53 4.04
CA SER A 81 -8.35 -3.56 4.10
C SER A 81 -8.90 -3.96 2.73
N MET A 82 -8.80 -3.08 1.74
CA MET A 82 -9.28 -3.33 0.37
C MET A 82 -8.25 -4.02 -0.51
N PHE A 83 -6.99 -4.16 -0.08
CA PHE A 83 -5.95 -4.74 -0.92
C PHE A 83 -6.10 -6.24 -1.13
N SER A 84 -6.65 -6.97 -0.16
CA SER A 84 -6.98 -8.39 -0.36
C SER A 84 -8.02 -8.56 -1.47
N TYR A 85 -9.07 -7.73 -1.46
CA TYR A 85 -10.08 -7.71 -2.51
C TYR A 85 -9.50 -7.30 -3.86
N LEU A 86 -8.72 -6.20 -3.89
CA LEU A 86 -8.10 -5.70 -5.13
C LEU A 86 -7.14 -6.74 -5.72
N ARG A 87 -6.36 -7.40 -4.87
CA ARG A 87 -5.48 -8.50 -5.26
C ARG A 87 -6.29 -9.62 -5.89
N GLN A 88 -7.33 -10.12 -5.22
CA GLN A 88 -8.18 -11.19 -5.77
C GLN A 88 -8.83 -10.78 -7.10
N ALA A 89 -9.29 -9.54 -7.23
CA ALA A 89 -9.87 -9.02 -8.46
C ALA A 89 -8.83 -9.05 -9.60
N ILE A 90 -7.63 -8.52 -9.39
CA ILE A 90 -6.55 -8.55 -10.39
C ILE A 90 -6.12 -9.99 -10.70
N GLU A 91 -6.05 -10.84 -9.67
CA GLU A 91 -5.68 -12.25 -9.81
C GLU A 91 -6.67 -13.01 -10.69
N SER A 92 -7.96 -12.75 -10.53
CA SER A 92 -9.03 -13.38 -11.32
C SER A 92 -8.98 -13.03 -12.80
N VAL A 93 -8.36 -11.90 -13.17
CA VAL A 93 -8.19 -11.46 -14.55
C VAL A 93 -6.93 -12.06 -15.18
N GLY A 94 -5.93 -12.48 -14.38
CA GLY A 94 -4.79 -13.27 -14.87
C GLY A 94 -3.47 -13.08 -14.11
N LEU A 95 -3.39 -13.48 -12.83
CA LEU A 95 -2.14 -13.49 -12.07
C LEU A 95 -1.03 -14.31 -12.76
N ASN A 96 0.23 -13.84 -12.69
CA ASN A 96 1.46 -14.55 -13.13
C ASN A 96 1.56 -14.87 -14.63
N ARG A 97 0.52 -14.57 -15.41
CA ARG A 97 0.54 -14.60 -16.87
C ARG A 97 0.47 -13.22 -17.48
N LYS A 98 -0.30 -12.31 -16.86
CA LYS A 98 -0.55 -10.94 -17.36
C LYS A 98 0.00 -9.87 -16.42
N PHE A 99 -0.14 -10.08 -15.11
CA PHE A 99 0.22 -9.09 -14.09
C PHE A 99 1.14 -9.64 -13.01
N HIS A 100 2.04 -8.76 -12.55
CA HIS A 100 2.84 -8.90 -11.34
C HIS A 100 2.41 -7.84 -10.32
N ILE A 101 2.06 -8.29 -9.12
CA ILE A 101 1.60 -7.40 -8.04
C ILE A 101 2.71 -7.28 -7.00
N TYR A 102 3.03 -6.04 -6.63
CA TYR A 102 4.03 -5.69 -5.65
C TYR A 102 3.40 -4.91 -4.50
N ASN A 103 4.00 -5.03 -3.32
CA ASN A 103 3.65 -4.29 -2.10
C ASN A 103 2.21 -4.52 -1.57
N ALA A 104 1.50 -5.55 -2.04
CA ALA A 104 0.13 -5.87 -1.62
C ALA A 104 0.05 -6.50 -0.23
N ASP A 105 1.07 -7.27 0.17
CA ASP A 105 1.05 -8.06 1.41
C ASP A 105 1.87 -7.44 2.55
N ILE A 106 2.35 -6.20 2.39
CA ILE A 106 3.13 -5.54 3.44
C ILE A 106 2.21 -5.22 4.61
N ASN A 107 2.65 -5.61 5.82
CA ASN A 107 1.94 -5.26 7.05
C ASN A 107 1.65 -3.74 7.10
N PRO A 108 0.39 -3.31 7.29
CA PRO A 108 0.01 -1.90 7.19
C PRO A 108 0.74 -0.98 8.18
N VAL A 109 1.03 -1.46 9.38
CA VAL A 109 1.75 -0.70 10.41
C VAL A 109 3.20 -0.51 9.99
N LEU A 110 3.89 -1.58 9.62
CA LEU A 110 5.28 -1.52 9.19
C LEU A 110 5.45 -0.59 7.98
N ARG A 111 4.52 -0.70 7.03
CA ARG A 111 4.50 0.17 5.87
C ARG A 111 4.33 1.64 6.24
N TYR A 112 3.37 1.94 7.10
CA TYR A 112 3.08 3.31 7.52
C TYR A 112 4.30 3.93 8.21
N VAL A 113 4.89 3.21 9.18
CA VAL A 113 6.08 3.64 9.92
C VAL A 113 7.24 3.91 8.96
N SER A 114 7.53 2.99 8.03
CA SER A 114 8.57 3.15 7.01
C SER A 114 8.33 4.37 6.10
N GLN A 115 7.09 4.63 5.69
CA GLN A 115 6.75 5.78 4.82
C GLN A 115 6.86 7.13 5.53
N GLN A 116 6.69 7.15 6.86
CA GLN A 116 6.78 8.38 7.66
C GLN A 116 8.18 8.61 8.23
N ASN A 117 9.16 7.72 7.95
CA ASN A 117 10.48 7.71 8.57
C ASN A 117 10.42 7.72 10.11
N LEU A 118 9.54 6.87 10.67
CA LEU A 118 9.35 6.70 12.12
C LEU A 118 10.06 5.44 12.64
#